data_AF-A0A258SHL8-F1
#
_entry.id   AF-A0A258SHL8-F1
#
_cell.length_a   1.000
_cell.length_b   1.000
_cell.length_c   1.000
_cell.angle_alpha   90.00
_cell.angle_beta   90.00
_cell.angle_gamma   90.00
#
_symmetry.space_group_name_H-M   'P 1'
#
loop_
_entity.id
_entity.type
_entity.pdbx_description
1 polymer ?
#
loop_
_entity_poly.entity_id
_entity_poly.type
_entity_poly.pdbx_seq_one_letter_code
_entity_poly.pdbx_strand_id
1 'polypeptide(L)'
;MQVINGRADAAMLGMHPYLLLPPEVRQQLRVLAKTPPLSSLMYLTHPRLRDREATAIRQALLDFAATPEGVSFMQHGGYGGFAAVDGSELRAFHPYALRAQEILRTTR
;
A
#
# COMPACT_ATOMS: atom_id res chain seq x y z
N MET A 1 15.03 -13.74 2.41
CA MET A 1 14.98 -12.52 1.56
C MET A 1 16.26 -12.43 0.75
N GLN A 2 16.22 -12.07 -0.54
CA GLN A 2 17.41 -12.13 -1.41
C GLN A 2 18.60 -11.30 -0.91
N VAL A 3 18.32 -10.10 -0.35
CA VAL A 3 19.35 -9.23 0.25
C VAL A 3 20.03 -9.89 1.44
N ILE A 4 19.25 -10.39 2.41
CA ILE A 4 19.78 -11.09 3.61
C ILE A 4 20.58 -12.33 3.21
N ASN A 5 20.17 -13.02 2.15
CA ASN A 5 20.83 -14.23 1.69
C ASN A 5 22.06 -13.95 0.80
N GLY A 6 22.48 -12.69 0.64
CA GLY A 6 23.63 -12.31 -0.19
C GLY A 6 23.44 -12.54 -1.69
N ARG A 7 22.19 -12.65 -2.17
CA ARG A 7 21.85 -12.91 -3.59
C ARG A 7 21.47 -11.64 -4.36
N ALA A 8 21.35 -10.50 -3.68
CA ALA A 8 21.10 -9.20 -4.27
C ALA A 8 21.68 -8.10 -3.37
N ASP A 9 22.21 -7.03 -3.95
CA ASP A 9 22.80 -5.92 -3.18
C ASP A 9 21.74 -5.04 -2.52
N ALA A 10 20.55 -4.95 -3.12
CA ALA A 10 19.43 -4.16 -2.63
C ALA A 10 18.08 -4.74 -3.09
N ALA A 11 17.00 -4.30 -2.43
CA ALA A 11 15.63 -4.62 -2.82
C ALA A 11 14.71 -3.43 -2.55
N MET A 12 13.60 -3.38 -3.29
CA MET A 12 12.48 -2.48 -3.02
C MET A 12 11.38 -3.25 -2.29
N LEU A 13 10.86 -2.69 -1.21
CA LEU A 13 9.86 -3.32 -0.35
C LEU A 13 8.85 -2.27 0.09
N GLY A 14 7.59 -2.66 0.25
CA GLY A 14 6.61 -1.81 0.92
C GLY A 14 7.01 -1.55 2.37
N MET A 15 6.84 -0.31 2.84
CA MET A 15 7.18 0.04 4.22
C MET A 15 6.37 -0.77 5.25
N HIS A 16 5.11 -1.08 4.94
CA HIS A 16 4.27 -1.88 5.84
C HIS A 16 4.84 -3.31 6.06
N PRO A 17 5.09 -4.12 5.01
CA PRO A 17 5.81 -5.40 5.16
C PRO A 17 7.17 -5.30 5.85
N TYR A 18 7.93 -4.22 5.62
CA TYR A 18 9.21 -4.00 6.30
C TYR A 18 9.06 -3.86 7.82
N LEU A 19 8.02 -3.16 8.27
CA LEU A 19 7.75 -2.93 9.70
C LEU A 19 7.25 -4.19 10.40
N LEU A 20 6.65 -5.13 9.67
CA LEU A 20 6.22 -6.43 10.18
C LEU A 20 7.36 -7.46 10.30
N LEU A 21 8.56 -7.16 9.78
CA LEU A 21 9.70 -8.05 9.97
C LEU A 21 10.08 -8.13 11.45
N PRO A 22 10.47 -9.33 11.95
CA PRO A 22 11.04 -9.46 13.28
C PRO A 22 12.21 -8.47 13.49
N PRO A 23 12.38 -7.87 14.68
CA PRO A 23 13.43 -6.89 14.94
C PRO A 23 14.83 -7.37 14.53
N GLU A 24 15.13 -8.66 14.76
CA GLU A 24 16.41 -9.30 14.46
C GLU A 24 16.66 -9.40 12.94
N VAL A 25 15.60 -9.59 12.17
CA VAL A 25 15.65 -9.59 10.70
C VAL A 25 15.82 -8.16 10.18
N ARG A 26 15.11 -7.20 10.78
CA ARG A 26 15.17 -5.79 10.40
C ARG A 26 16.53 -5.17 10.69
N GLN A 27 17.21 -5.57 11.76
CA GLN A 27 18.57 -5.13 12.11
C GLN A 27 19.63 -5.56 11.07
N GLN A 28 19.36 -6.59 10.27
CA GLN A 28 20.25 -7.03 9.18
C GLN A 28 20.10 -6.17 7.91
N LEU A 29 19.22 -5.17 7.93
CA LEU A 29 18.90 -4.33 6.79
C LEU A 29 19.09 -2.85 7.13
N ARG A 30 19.35 -2.05 6.10
CA ARG A 30 19.39 -0.59 6.18
C ARG A 30 18.51 0.02 5.09
N VAL A 31 17.67 0.98 5.46
CA VAL A 31 16.87 1.74 4.50
C VAL A 31 17.78 2.69 3.72
N LEU A 32 17.92 2.50 2.41
CA LEU A 32 18.74 3.35 1.54
C LEU A 32 17.98 4.59 1.05
N ALA A 33 16.69 4.44 0.77
CA ALA A 33 15.81 5.50 0.30
C ALA A 33 14.35 5.19 0.65
N LYS A 34 13.52 6.23 0.66
CA LYS A 34 12.06 6.12 0.77
C LYS A 34 11.42 6.86 -0.40
N THR A 35 10.41 6.26 -1.01
CA THR A 35 9.57 6.96 -1.99
C THR A 35 8.68 7.97 -1.27
N PRO A 36 8.05 8.91 -2.00
CA PRO A 36 6.89 9.62 -1.48
C PRO A 36 5.85 8.63 -0.92
N PRO A 37 5.04 9.06 0.09
CA PRO A 37 3.96 8.23 0.61
C PRO A 37 3.03 7.76 -0.49
N LEU A 38 2.63 6.50 -0.40
CA LEU A 38 1.66 5.86 -1.27
C LEU A 38 0.74 4.97 -0.45
N SER A 39 -0.51 4.84 -0.89
CA SER A 39 -1.49 3.94 -0.29
C SER A 39 -0.98 2.51 -0.38
N SER A 40 -0.83 1.86 0.78
CA SER A 40 -0.43 0.46 0.82
C SER A 40 -1.51 -0.48 0.27
N LEU A 41 -2.78 -0.08 0.42
CA LEU A 41 -3.96 -0.77 -0.07
C LEU A 41 -4.98 0.27 -0.54
N MET A 42 -5.69 -0.04 -1.63
CA MET A 42 -6.79 0.79 -2.14
C MET A 42 -8.05 -0.06 -2.27
N TYR A 43 -9.14 0.42 -1.68
CA TYR A 43 -10.46 -0.21 -1.81
C TYR A 43 -11.16 0.39 -3.03
N LEU A 44 -11.51 -0.48 -3.99
CA LEU A 44 -12.19 -0.09 -5.22
C LEU A 44 -13.56 -0.76 -5.27
N THR A 45 -14.60 0.03 -5.50
CA THR A 45 -15.94 -0.49 -5.79
C THR A 45 -16.11 -0.73 -7.29
N HIS A 46 -16.94 -1.69 -7.66
CA HIS A 46 -17.28 -1.92 -9.06
C HIS A 46 -18.18 -0.77 -9.57
N PRO A 47 -17.99 -0.27 -10.82
CA PRO A 47 -18.87 0.73 -11.44
C PRO A 47 -20.37 0.38 -11.56
N ARG A 48 -20.76 -0.87 -11.26
CA ARG A 48 -22.17 -1.32 -11.29
C ARG A 48 -22.86 -1.11 -9.94
N LEU A 49 -22.08 -0.85 -8.89
CA LEU A 49 -22.60 -0.49 -7.58
C LEU A 49 -23.19 0.91 -7.65
N ARG A 50 -24.35 1.15 -7.04
CA ARG A 50 -24.97 2.47 -7.08
C ARG A 50 -24.13 3.46 -6.28
N ASP A 51 -24.07 4.72 -6.71
CA ASP A 51 -23.28 5.77 -6.03
C ASP A 51 -23.62 5.91 -4.54
N ARG A 52 -24.90 5.73 -4.19
CA ARG A 52 -25.34 5.74 -2.79
C ARG A 52 -24.71 4.59 -1.98
N GLU A 53 -24.63 3.40 -2.56
CA GLU A 53 -24.04 2.22 -1.91
C GLU A 53 -22.51 2.39 -1.80
N ALA A 54 -21.85 2.86 -2.86
CA ALA A 54 -20.42 3.17 -2.83
C ALA A 54 -20.08 4.23 -1.76
N THR A 55 -20.91 5.27 -1.67
CA THR A 55 -20.77 6.33 -0.65
C THR A 55 -20.98 5.78 0.76
N ALA A 56 -21.98 4.92 0.97
CA ALA A 56 -22.25 4.29 2.25
C ALA A 56 -21.08 3.39 2.71
N ILE A 57 -20.50 2.60 1.81
CA ILE A 57 -19.31 1.78 2.11
C ILE A 57 -18.13 2.68 2.50
N ARG A 58 -17.87 3.73 1.73
CA ARG A 58 -16.79 4.68 2.03
C ARG A 58 -16.97 5.29 3.42
N GLN A 59 -18.18 5.74 3.74
CA GLN A 59 -18.46 6.37 5.03
C GLN A 59 -18.33 5.36 6.18
N ALA A 60 -18.86 4.15 6.03
CA ALA A 60 -18.74 3.10 7.05
C ALA A 60 -17.28 2.75 7.36
N LEU A 61 -16.40 2.69 6.36
CA LEU A 61 -14.97 2.45 6.56
C LEU A 61 -14.31 3.61 7.33
N LEU A 62 -14.60 4.86 6.95
CA LEU A 62 -14.07 6.05 7.62
C LEU A 62 -14.56 6.16 9.07
N ASP A 63 -15.85 5.94 9.29
CA ASP A 63 -16.46 6.00 10.62
C ASP A 63 -15.90 4.90 11.53
N PHE A 64 -15.74 3.68 11.01
CA PHE A 64 -15.12 2.59 11.76
C PHE A 64 -13.68 2.94 12.16
N ALA A 65 -12.87 3.47 11.24
CA ALA A 65 -11.49 3.86 11.54
C ALA A 65 -11.38 5.01 12.56
N ALA A 66 -12.47 5.74 12.81
CA ALA A 66 -12.55 6.76 13.85
C ALA A 66 -12.95 6.22 15.23
N THR A 67 -13.43 4.97 15.34
CA THR A 67 -13.74 4.37 16.65
C THR A 67 -12.46 3.88 17.36
N PRO A 68 -12.46 3.74 18.70
CA PRO A 68 -11.33 3.16 19.42
C PRO A 68 -10.92 1.77 18.91
N GLU A 69 -11.91 0.93 18.58
CA GLU A 69 -11.70 -0.41 18.04
C GLU A 69 -11.09 -0.36 16.64
N GLY A 70 -11.54 0.56 15.78
CA GLY A 70 -10.96 0.74 14.45
C GLY A 70 -9.54 1.28 14.49
N VAL A 71 -9.25 2.25 15.37
CA VAL A 71 -7.88 2.74 15.58
C VAL A 71 -6.97 1.60 16.06
N SER A 72 -7.43 0.82 17.04
CA SER A 72 -6.71 -0.35 17.53
C SER A 72 -6.50 -1.38 16.42
N PHE A 73 -7.52 -1.69 15.63
CA PHE A 73 -7.43 -2.62 14.49
C PHE A 73 -6.37 -2.17 13.47
N MET A 74 -6.36 -0.89 13.10
CA MET A 74 -5.38 -0.36 12.15
C MET A 74 -3.96 -0.41 12.70
N GLN A 75 -3.76 -0.03 13.97
CA GLN A 75 -2.45 -0.05 14.62
C GLN A 75 -1.89 -1.46 14.74
N HIS A 76 -2.70 -2.43 15.19
CA HIS A 76 -2.31 -3.84 15.24
C HIS A 76 -1.97 -4.38 13.85
N GLY A 77 -2.74 -3.96 12.84
CA GLY A 77 -2.47 -4.26 11.44
C GLY A 77 -1.29 -3.50 10.85
N GLY A 78 -0.58 -2.64 11.58
CA GLY A 78 0.55 -1.87 11.09
C GLY A 78 0.20 -0.79 10.06
N TYR A 79 -1.05 -0.33 10.05
CA TYR A 79 -1.57 0.74 9.20
C TYR A 79 -1.79 2.03 10.00
N GLY A 80 -1.64 3.18 9.33
CA GLY A 80 -1.91 4.50 9.94
C GLY A 80 -3.39 4.90 9.97
N GLY A 81 -4.23 4.22 9.18
CA GLY A 81 -5.66 4.53 9.01
C GLY A 81 -6.05 4.61 7.54
N PHE A 82 -7.28 5.07 7.29
CA PHE A 82 -7.76 5.36 5.93
C PHE A 82 -7.46 6.81 5.53
N ALA A 83 -7.21 7.01 4.24
CA ALA A 83 -7.15 8.33 3.63
C ALA A 83 -8.28 8.46 2.59
N ALA A 84 -8.78 9.68 2.41
CA ALA A 84 -9.71 9.96 1.33
C ALA A 84 -8.99 9.78 -0.02
N VAL A 85 -9.59 8.99 -0.91
CA VAL A 85 -9.08 8.80 -2.28
C VAL A 85 -9.83 9.75 -3.22
N ASP A 86 -9.10 10.58 -3.96
CA ASP A 86 -9.60 11.52 -4.98
C ASP A 86 -9.12 11.15 -6.40
N GLY A 87 -8.52 9.97 -6.54
CA GLY A 87 -7.93 9.44 -7.76
C GLY A 87 -6.61 10.11 -8.18
N SER A 88 -6.07 11.07 -7.41
CA SER A 88 -4.79 11.72 -7.70
C SER A 88 -3.66 10.70 -7.74
N GLU A 89 -3.67 9.75 -6.82
CA GLU A 89 -2.66 8.69 -6.74
C GLU A 89 -2.67 7.77 -7.97
N LEU A 90 -3.84 7.31 -8.41
CA LEU A 90 -3.94 6.48 -9.62
C LEU A 90 -3.48 7.26 -10.88
N ARG A 91 -3.80 8.56 -10.96
CA ARG A 91 -3.29 9.44 -12.02
C ARG A 91 -1.77 9.59 -11.96
N ALA A 92 -1.21 9.76 -10.77
CA ALA A 92 0.23 9.84 -10.55
C ALA A 92 0.95 8.52 -10.92
N PHE A 93 0.27 7.38 -10.73
CA PHE A 93 0.83 6.07 -11.10
C PHE A 93 0.69 5.70 -12.58
N HIS A 94 -0.16 6.40 -13.32
CA HIS A 94 -0.44 6.09 -14.73
C HIS A 94 0.82 5.95 -15.61
N PRO A 95 1.83 6.85 -15.54
CA PRO A 95 3.05 6.69 -16.34
C PRO A 95 3.83 5.42 -16.02
N TYR A 96 3.90 5.03 -14.75
CA TYR A 96 4.58 3.80 -14.33
C TYR A 96 3.82 2.55 -14.76
N ALA A 97 2.49 2.58 -14.74
CA ALA A 97 1.66 1.48 -15.23
C ALA A 97 1.85 1.25 -16.74
N LEU A 98 1.90 2.32 -17.54
CA LEU A 98 2.22 2.22 -18.97
C LEU A 98 3.61 1.63 -19.19
N ARG A 99 4.62 2.11 -18.43
CA ARG A 99 5.98 1.58 -18.54
C ARG A 99 6.07 0.10 -18.16
N ALA A 100 5.38 -0.32 -17.10
CA ALA A 100 5.31 -1.71 -16.70
C ALA A 100 4.65 -2.58 -17.79
N GLN A 101 3.58 -2.09 -18.41
CA GLN A 101 2.93 -2.78 -19.53
C GLN A 101 3.88 -2.98 -20.73
N GLU A 102 4.65 -1.96 -21.10
CA GLU A 102 5.66 -2.07 -22.15
C GLU A 102 6.70 -3.16 -21.84
N ILE A 103 7.28 -3.12 -20.64
CA ILE A 103 8.28 -4.11 -20.20
C ILE A 103 7.71 -5.53 -20.30
N LEU A 104 6.50 -5.74 -19.77
CA LEU A 104 5.84 -7.04 -19.79
C LEU A 104 5.52 -7.54 -21.21
N ARG A 105 5.28 -6.64 -22.18
CA ARG A 105 5.08 -7.00 -23.59
C ARG A 105 6.38 -7.36 -24.29
N THR A 106 7.47 -6.67 -23.97
CA THR A 106 8.79 -6.86 -24.61
C THR A 106 9.58 -8.04 -24.07
N THR A 107 9.25 -8.53 -22.88
CA THR A 107 9.94 -9.66 -22.23
C THR A 107 9.30 -11.01 -22.61
N ARG A 108 8.59 -11.07 -23.74
CA ARG A 108 7.86 -12.25 -24.23
C ARG A 108 8.43 -12.77 -25.53
#